data_AF-A0A7M1KUH5-F1
#
_entry.id   AF-A0A7M1KUH5-F1
#
_cell.length_a   1.000
_cell.length_b   1.000
_cell.length_c   1.000
_cell.angle_alpha   90.00
_cell.angle_beta   90.00
_cell.angle_gamma   90.00
#
_symmetry.space_group_name_H-M   'P 1'
#
loop_
_entity.id
_entity.type
_entity.pdbx_description
1 polymer ?
#
loop_
_entity_poly.entity_id
_entity_poly.type
_entity_poly.pdbx_seq_one_letter_code
_entity_poly.pdbx_strand_id
1 'polypeptide(L)'
;MLHISLIVVLSQVVFPASGDVSVSIPTLVLKWTLLTVLITKPANVTFKVLFNQYQNYTDDKVDQTEIVTVPGAGAMIGNLERILSAIFLSLNALSSIGLIYTAKSIARFKLIEENQGFAEYYLIGTLFSILFVVVSYFFIF
;
A
#
# COMPACT_ATOMS: atom_id res chain seq x y z
N MET A 1 15.46 6.41 -7.58
CA MET A 1 15.74 5.14 -6.87
C MET A 1 15.30 3.91 -7.68
N LEU A 2 14.06 3.85 -8.18
CA LEU A 2 13.57 2.72 -8.98
C LEU A 2 14.24 2.61 -10.37
N HIS A 3 14.54 3.75 -11.00
CA HIS A 3 15.29 3.79 -12.27
C HIS A 3 16.71 3.27 -12.13
N ILE A 4 17.38 3.51 -11.00
CA ILE A 4 18.76 3.02 -10.77
C ILE A 4 18.74 1.49 -10.62
N SER A 5 17.77 0.95 -9.88
CA SER A 5 17.64 -0.50 -9.70
C SER A 5 17.28 -1.21 -11.01
N LEU A 6 16.40 -0.61 -11.84
CA LEU A 6 16.07 -1.12 -13.18
C LEU A 6 17.27 -1.06 -14.15
N ILE A 7 18.04 0.03 -14.11
CA ILE A 7 19.25 0.20 -14.96
C ILE A 7 20.32 -0.83 -14.58
N VAL A 8 20.50 -1.12 -13.29
CA VAL A 8 21.44 -2.17 -12.84
C VAL A 8 20.97 -3.56 -13.28
N VAL A 9 19.67 -3.87 -13.19
CA VAL A 9 19.13 -5.15 -13.66
C VAL A 9 19.25 -5.28 -15.19
N LEU A 10 18.94 -4.22 -15.94
CA LEU A 10 19.05 -4.20 -17.40
C LEU A 10 20.51 -4.27 -17.88
N SER A 11 21.45 -3.64 -17.17
CA SER A 11 22.86 -3.69 -17.57
C SER A 11 23.42 -5.11 -17.49
N GLN A 12 22.98 -5.92 -16.53
CA GLN A 12 23.42 -7.31 -16.37
C GLN A 12 22.81 -8.26 -17.41
N VAL A 13 21.65 -7.91 -17.98
CA VAL A 13 20.96 -8.70 -19.02
C VAL A 13 21.45 -8.33 -20.43
N VAL A 14 21.71 -7.04 -20.68
CA VAL A 14 22.10 -6.52 -22.01
C VAL A 14 23.61 -6.61 -22.24
N PHE A 15 24.43 -6.48 -21.20
CA PHE A 15 25.87 -6.69 -21.25
C PHE A 15 26.23 -7.88 -20.36
N PRO A 16 26.15 -9.13 -20.86
CA PRO A 16 26.79 -10.25 -20.18
C PRO A 16 28.29 -9.99 -20.22
N ALA A 17 28.79 -9.35 -19.16
CA ALA A 17 30.21 -9.17 -18.97
C ALA A 17 30.84 -10.57 -19.05
N SER A 18 31.81 -10.71 -19.95
CA SER A 18 32.61 -11.91 -20.15
C SER A 18 33.35 -12.26 -18.85
N GLY A 19 32.66 -12.97 -17.96
CA GLY A 19 33.13 -13.40 -16.66
C GLY A 19 31.95 -14.01 -15.90
N ASP A 20 32.09 -15.27 -15.50
CA ASP A 20 31.10 -16.07 -14.78
C ASP A 20 30.70 -15.47 -13.43
N VAL A 21 29.94 -14.37 -13.43
CA VAL A 21 29.28 -13.84 -12.24
C VAL A 21 27.84 -14.34 -12.27
N SER A 22 27.67 -15.60 -11.90
CA SER A 22 26.35 -16.16 -11.61
C SER A 22 25.83 -15.56 -10.29
N VAL A 23 25.26 -14.35 -10.37
CA VAL A 23 24.56 -13.76 -9.22
C VAL A 23 23.28 -14.56 -9.00
N SER A 24 23.36 -15.59 -8.16
CA SER A 24 22.21 -16.36 -7.70
C SER A 24 21.45 -15.52 -6.68
N ILE A 25 20.53 -14.66 -7.16
CA ILE A 25 19.61 -13.93 -6.28
C ILE A 25 18.68 -14.97 -5.64
N PRO A 26 18.61 -15.06 -4.29
CA PRO A 26 17.66 -15.96 -3.65
C PRO A 26 16.24 -15.63 -4.08
N THR A 27 15.47 -16.64 -4.48
CA THR A 27 14.08 -16.49 -4.94
C THR A 27 13.20 -15.79 -3.89
N LEU A 28 13.53 -15.92 -2.61
CA LEU A 28 12.90 -15.21 -1.50
C LEU A 28 13.04 -13.67 -1.61
N VAL A 29 14.23 -13.17 -1.94
CA VAL A 29 14.49 -11.73 -2.09
C VAL A 29 13.70 -11.17 -3.28
N LEU A 30 13.62 -11.96 -4.36
CA LEU A 30 12.83 -11.62 -5.54
C LEU A 30 11.33 -11.54 -5.21
N LYS A 31 10.77 -12.53 -4.50
CA LYS A 31 9.36 -12.54 -4.06
C LYS A 31 9.02 -11.32 -3.20
N TRP A 32 9.85 -10.98 -2.21
CA TRP A 32 9.63 -9.81 -1.35
C TRP A 32 9.74 -8.47 -2.08
N THR A 33 10.68 -8.37 -3.02
CA THR A 33 10.84 -7.18 -3.86
C THR A 33 9.63 -7.01 -4.79
N LEU A 34 9.19 -8.09 -5.44
CA LEU A 34 7.99 -8.10 -6.28
C LEU A 34 6.75 -7.70 -5.49
N LEU A 35 6.55 -8.27 -4.29
CA LEU A 35 5.42 -7.95 -3.43
C LEU A 35 5.41 -6.46 -3.05
N THR A 36 6.56 -5.91 -2.65
CA THR A 36 6.65 -4.50 -2.25
C THR A 36 6.34 -3.54 -3.41
N VAL A 37 6.80 -3.87 -4.62
CA VAL A 37 6.50 -3.08 -5.83
C VAL A 37 5.00 -3.14 -6.15
N LEU A 38 4.39 -4.32 -6.00
CA LEU A 38 2.97 -4.53 -6.26
C LEU A 38 2.07 -3.82 -5.23
N ILE A 39 2.41 -3.80 -3.95
CA ILE A 39 1.55 -3.19 -2.92
C ILE A 39 1.68 -1.67 -2.77
N THR A 40 2.67 -1.04 -3.41
CA THR A 40 2.94 0.40 -3.24
C THR A 40 2.32 1.27 -4.32
N LYS A 41 2.81 1.17 -5.57
CA LYS A 41 2.37 2.07 -6.65
C LYS A 41 1.02 1.68 -7.27
N PRO A 42 0.81 0.45 -7.76
CA PRO A 42 -0.43 0.13 -8.46
C PRO A 42 -1.60 0.11 -7.48
N ALA A 43 -1.39 -0.31 -6.23
CA ALA A 43 -2.44 -0.25 -5.20
C ALA A 43 -2.94 1.19 -4.91
N ASN A 44 -2.06 2.20 -4.98
CA ASN A 44 -2.46 3.61 -4.85
C ASN A 44 -3.26 4.11 -6.07
N VAL A 45 -2.87 3.70 -7.27
CA VAL A 45 -3.55 4.10 -8.52
C VAL A 45 -4.90 3.39 -8.62
N THR A 46 -4.95 2.09 -8.39
CA THR A 46 -6.19 1.29 -8.41
C THR A 46 -7.20 1.83 -7.41
N PHE A 47 -6.76 2.18 -6.21
CA PHE A 47 -7.65 2.77 -5.21
C PHE A 47 -8.22 4.11 -5.69
N LYS A 48 -7.38 5.02 -6.19
CA LYS A 48 -7.83 6.32 -6.71
C LYS A 48 -8.78 6.17 -7.89
N VAL A 49 -8.55 5.23 -8.79
CA VAL A 49 -9.38 5.05 -9.99
C VAL A 49 -10.73 4.42 -9.63
N LEU A 50 -10.74 3.38 -8.79
CA LEU A 50 -11.97 2.66 -8.45
C LEU A 50 -12.88 3.43 -7.50
N PHE A 51 -12.30 4.23 -6.59
CA PHE A 51 -13.05 4.87 -5.51
C PHE A 51 -13.07 6.39 -5.59
N ASN A 52 -12.74 6.97 -6.74
CA ASN A 52 -12.79 8.42 -6.99
C ASN A 52 -14.17 9.03 -6.65
N GLN A 53 -15.24 8.31 -7.00
CA GLN A 53 -16.62 8.73 -6.74
C GLN A 53 -16.94 8.92 -5.25
N TYR A 54 -16.34 8.09 -4.38
CA TYR A 54 -16.54 8.17 -2.93
C TYR A 54 -15.66 9.25 -2.29
N GLN A 55 -14.51 9.54 -2.90
CA GLN A 55 -13.66 10.64 -2.47
C GLN A 55 -14.36 12.00 -2.70
N ASN A 56 -14.96 12.20 -3.88
CA ASN A 56 -15.64 13.45 -4.21
C ASN A 56 -16.91 13.69 -3.37
N TYR A 57 -17.63 12.63 -3.00
CA TYR A 57 -18.76 12.72 -2.08
C TYR A 57 -18.38 13.26 -0.70
N THR A 58 -17.14 13.04 -0.28
CA THR A 58 -16.61 13.55 0.99
C THR A 58 -16.28 15.04 0.89
N ASP A 59 -15.76 15.50 -0.25
CA ASP A 59 -15.33 16.90 -0.45
C ASP A 59 -16.54 17.87 -0.55
N ASP A 60 -17.66 17.42 -1.10
CA ASP A 60 -18.88 18.22 -1.26
C ASP A 60 -19.65 18.49 0.06
N LYS A 61 -19.37 17.73 1.13
CA LYS A 61 -20.10 17.81 2.42
C LYS A 61 -19.23 18.13 3.64
N VAL A 62 -17.90 18.19 3.47
CA VAL A 62 -17.00 18.66 4.53
C VAL A 62 -16.92 20.17 4.42
N ASP A 63 -17.39 20.89 5.45
CA ASP A 63 -17.01 22.29 5.62
C ASP A 63 -15.47 22.35 5.61
N GLN A 64 -14.89 22.94 4.56
CA GLN A 64 -13.44 22.94 4.29
C GLN A 64 -12.62 23.70 5.35
N THR A 65 -13.24 24.14 6.44
CA THR A 65 -12.68 25.02 7.45
C THR A 65 -11.79 24.34 8.49
N GLU A 66 -11.79 23.00 8.66
CA GLU A 66 -11.08 22.41 9.83
C GLU A 66 -10.07 21.29 9.59
N ILE A 67 -9.87 20.75 8.38
CA ILE A 67 -8.87 19.67 8.21
C ILE A 67 -7.78 20.03 7.21
N VAL A 68 -6.83 20.86 7.68
CA VAL A 68 -5.54 21.05 7.01
C VAL A 68 -4.71 19.78 7.17
N THR A 69 -4.88 18.82 6.25
CA THR A 69 -3.99 17.66 6.17
C THR A 69 -2.75 17.99 5.36
N VAL A 70 -1.60 17.43 5.75
CA VAL A 70 -0.39 17.53 4.94
C VAL A 70 -0.62 16.82 3.60
N PRO A 71 -0.38 17.49 2.45
CA PRO A 71 -0.54 16.88 1.14
C PRO A 71 0.21 15.55 1.04
N GLY A 72 -0.49 14.48 0.67
CA GLY A 72 0.09 13.14 0.51
C GLY A 72 0.18 12.29 1.78
N ALA A 73 -0.20 12.80 2.96
CA ALA A 73 -0.17 12.03 4.21
C ALA A 73 -1.01 10.74 4.13
N GLY A 74 -2.20 10.80 3.51
CA GLY A 74 -3.05 9.62 3.32
C GLY A 74 -2.39 8.52 2.48
N ALA A 75 -1.67 8.90 1.41
CA ALA A 75 -0.95 7.96 0.57
C ALA A 75 0.23 7.31 1.31
N MET A 76 0.94 8.09 2.14
CA MET A 76 2.03 7.57 2.96
C MET A 76 1.51 6.59 4.03
N ILE A 77 0.42 6.95 4.73
CA ILE A 77 -0.23 6.07 5.70
C ILE A 77 -0.64 4.75 5.04
N GLY A 78 -1.28 4.82 3.86
CA GLY A 78 -1.69 3.62 3.11
C GLY A 78 -0.51 2.75 2.65
N ASN A 79 0.64 3.34 2.33
CA ASN A 79 1.84 2.56 2.00
C ASN A 79 2.43 1.86 3.22
N LEU A 80 2.54 2.57 4.35
CA LEU A 80 3.05 2.01 5.59
C LEU A 80 2.17 0.86 6.10
N GLU A 81 0.85 1.05 6.08
CA GLU A 81 -0.11 0.02 6.48
C GLU A 81 0.03 -1.26 5.66
N ARG A 82 0.20 -1.13 4.33
CA ARG A 82 0.34 -2.28 3.44
C ARG A 82 1.66 -3.02 3.64
N ILE A 83 2.76 -2.29 3.83
CA ILE A 83 4.07 -2.87 4.15
C ILE A 83 4.00 -3.63 5.48
N LEU A 84 3.45 -3.02 6.52
CA LEU A 84 3.32 -3.65 7.83
C LEU A 84 2.40 -4.89 7.78
N SER A 85 1.30 -4.80 7.04
CA SER A 85 0.38 -5.93 6.86
C SER A 85 1.06 -7.10 6.15
N ALA A 86 1.85 -6.84 5.09
CA ALA A 86 2.63 -7.86 4.40
C ALA A 86 3.66 -8.53 5.33
N ILE A 87 4.35 -7.74 6.16
CA ILE A 87 5.30 -8.25 7.17
C ILE A 87 4.57 -9.16 8.16
N PHE A 88 3.48 -8.70 8.77
CA PHE A 88 2.74 -9.51 9.75
C PHE A 88 2.08 -10.75 9.15
N LEU A 89 1.63 -10.68 7.89
CA LEU A 89 1.12 -11.85 7.19
C LEU A 89 2.21 -12.92 7.02
N SER A 90 3.44 -12.50 6.68
CA SER A 90 4.57 -13.43 6.58
C SER A 90 5.01 -14.06 7.90
N LEU A 91 4.73 -13.37 9.01
CA LEU A 91 4.97 -13.86 10.36
C LEU A 91 3.79 -14.69 10.90
N ASN A 92 2.74 -14.94 10.10
CA ASN A 92 1.48 -15.54 10.52
C ASN A 92 0.78 -14.80 11.68
N ALA A 93 1.07 -13.51 11.86
CA ALA A 93 0.56 -12.69 12.95
C ALA A 93 -0.70 -11.91 12.53
N LEU A 94 -1.77 -12.62 12.19
CA LEU A 94 -3.03 -12.01 11.69
C LEU A 94 -3.65 -11.02 12.69
N SER A 95 -3.52 -11.28 14.00
CA SER A 95 -4.01 -10.36 15.04
C SER A 95 -3.33 -8.98 14.98
N SER A 96 -2.03 -8.94 14.66
CA SER A 96 -1.26 -7.70 14.57
C SER A 96 -1.70 -6.83 13.38
N ILE A 97 -2.17 -7.46 12.31
CA ILE A 97 -2.80 -6.76 11.18
C ILE A 97 -4.03 -6.01 11.72
N GLY A 98 -4.94 -6.71 12.41
CA GLY A 98 -6.12 -6.11 13.04
C GLY A 98 -5.79 -4.92 13.97
N LEU A 99 -4.70 -4.99 14.74
CA LEU A 99 -4.27 -3.89 15.61
C LEU A 99 -3.90 -2.62 14.84
N ILE A 100 -3.22 -2.72 13.70
CA ILE A 100 -2.89 -1.55 12.85
C ILE A 100 -4.17 -0.87 12.39
N TYR A 101 -5.15 -1.65 11.94
CA TYR A 101 -6.41 -1.15 11.41
C TYR A 101 -7.29 -0.52 12.49
N THR A 102 -7.32 -1.12 13.68
CA THR A 102 -7.97 -0.54 14.84
C THR A 102 -7.30 0.77 15.24
N ALA A 103 -5.97 0.83 15.31
CA ALA A 103 -5.25 2.07 15.62
C ALA A 103 -5.54 3.18 14.61
N LYS A 104 -5.58 2.85 13.32
CA LYS A 104 -5.96 3.77 12.24
C LYS A 104 -7.39 4.28 12.41
N SER A 105 -8.31 3.43 12.86
CA SER A 105 -9.72 3.79 13.05
C SER A 105 -9.90 4.69 14.27
N ILE A 106 -9.20 4.39 15.37
CA ILE A 106 -9.19 5.22 16.59
C ILE A 106 -8.64 6.61 16.28
N ALA A 107 -7.54 6.72 15.52
CA ALA A 107 -6.94 8.00 15.17
C ALA A 107 -7.86 8.90 14.31
N ARG A 108 -8.87 8.33 13.64
CA ARG A 108 -9.84 9.06 12.82
C ARG A 108 -11.27 8.98 13.34
N PHE A 109 -11.47 8.49 14.56
CA PHE A 109 -12.78 8.15 15.09
C PHE A 109 -13.77 9.32 15.03
N LYS A 110 -13.37 10.51 15.49
CA LYS A 110 -14.22 11.72 15.47
C LYS A 110 -14.75 12.05 14.08
N LEU A 111 -13.89 11.99 13.07
CA LEU A 111 -14.26 12.31 11.69
C LEU A 111 -15.18 11.23 11.06
N ILE A 112 -14.95 9.97 11.43
CA ILE A 112 -15.82 8.85 11.03
C ILE A 112 -17.20 8.99 11.67
N GLU A 113 -17.27 9.46 12.92
CA GLU A 113 -18.52 9.68 13.65
C GLU A 113 -19.32 10.86 13.09
N GLU A 114 -18.64 11.98 12.80
CA GLU A 114 -19.29 13.23 12.38
C GLU A 114 -19.66 13.25 10.89
N ASN A 115 -18.95 12.49 10.04
CA ASN A 115 -19.16 12.50 8.59
C ASN A 115 -19.37 11.10 8.00
N GLN A 116 -20.62 10.78 7.69
CA GLN A 116 -20.99 9.49 7.09
C GLN A 116 -20.31 9.23 5.74
N GLY A 117 -20.14 10.25 4.90
CA GLY A 117 -19.45 10.10 3.61
C GLY A 117 -17.97 9.73 3.78
N PHE A 118 -17.30 10.40 4.72
CA PHE A 118 -15.94 10.06 5.10
C PHE A 118 -15.85 8.65 5.68
N ALA A 119 -16.81 8.25 6.52
CA ALA A 119 -16.86 6.92 7.12
C ALA A 119 -16.94 5.81 6.05
N GLU A 120 -17.84 5.96 5.08
CA GLU A 120 -18.00 5.01 3.97
C GLU A 120 -16.72 4.93 3.13
N TYR A 121 -16.17 6.08 2.72
CA TYR A 121 -14.91 6.14 1.97
C TYR A 121 -13.74 5.50 2.74
N TYR A 122 -13.61 5.80 4.03
CA TYR A 122 -12.58 5.26 4.91
C TYR A 122 -12.69 3.74 5.05
N LEU A 123 -13.91 3.23 5.25
CA LEU A 123 -14.17 1.81 5.45
C LEU A 123 -13.86 1.03 4.17
N ILE A 124 -14.36 1.50 3.02
CA ILE A 124 -14.09 0.90 1.71
C ILE A 124 -12.58 0.86 1.45
N GLY A 125 -11.88 1.97 1.65
CA GLY A 125 -10.43 2.02 1.39
C GLY A 125 -9.61 1.15 2.30
N THR A 126 -10.02 1.01 3.56
CA THR A 126 -9.33 0.16 4.53
C THR A 126 -9.54 -1.33 4.23
N LEU A 127 -10.78 -1.75 3.96
CA LEU A 127 -11.08 -3.13 3.58
C LEU A 127 -10.43 -3.54 2.26
N PHE A 128 -10.48 -2.65 1.26
CA PHE A 128 -9.81 -2.88 -0.02
C PHE A 128 -8.29 -3.02 0.13
N SER A 129 -7.67 -2.17 0.96
CA SER A 129 -6.23 -2.23 1.25
C SER A 129 -5.81 -3.59 1.82
N ILE A 130 -6.54 -4.09 2.83
CA ILE A 130 -6.29 -5.41 3.43
C ILE A 130 -6.42 -6.50 2.38
N LEU A 131 -7.54 -6.51 1.65
CA LEU A 131 -7.83 -7.52 0.65
C LEU A 131 -6.74 -7.56 -0.42
N PHE A 132 -6.30 -6.39 -0.89
CA PHE A 132 -5.25 -6.27 -1.89
C PHE A 132 -3.93 -6.88 -1.41
N VAL A 133 -3.52 -6.62 -0.17
CA VAL A 133 -2.29 -7.19 0.41
C VAL A 133 -2.39 -8.69 0.54
N VAL A 134 -3.51 -9.19 1.07
CA VAL A 134 -3.74 -10.64 1.26
C VAL A 134 -3.67 -11.37 -0.07
N VAL A 135 -4.42 -10.91 -1.09
CA VAL A 135 -4.43 -11.52 -2.42
C VAL A 135 -3.05 -11.45 -3.07
N SER A 136 -2.37 -10.30 -2.99
CA SER A 136 -1.02 -10.12 -3.55
C SER A 136 0.00 -11.04 -2.90
N TYR A 137 -0.09 -11.24 -1.58
CA TYR A 137 0.80 -12.11 -0.83
C TYR A 137 0.61 -13.58 -1.24
N PHE A 138 -0.63 -14.08 -1.24
CA PHE A 138 -0.95 -15.46 -1.64
C PHE A 138 -0.60 -15.77 -3.10
N PHE A 139 -0.65 -14.76 -3.99
CA PHE A 139 -0.28 -14.96 -5.39
C PHE A 139 1.25 -15.13 -5.58
N ILE A 140 2.06 -14.55 -4.68
CA ILE A 140 3.53 -14.52 -4.80
C ILE A 140 4.18 -15.64 -3.97
N PHE A 141 3.68 -15.91 -2.77
CA PHE A 141 4.27 -16.84 -1.80
C PHE A 141 3.66 -18.22 -1.91
#